data_AF-A0A3P7PLU8-F1
#
_entry.id   AF-A0A3P7PLU8-F1
#
_cell.length_a   1.000
_cell.length_b   1.000
_cell.length_c   1.000
_cell.angle_alpha   90.00
_cell.angle_beta   90.00
_cell.angle_gamma   90.00
#
_symmetry.space_group_name_H-M   'P 1'
#
loop_
_entity.id
_entity.type
_entity.pdbx_description
1 polymer ?
#
loop_
_entity_poly.entity_id
_entity_poly.type
_entity_poly.pdbx_seq_one_letter_code
_entity_poly.pdbx_strand_id
1 'polypeptide(L)'
;MRCGQPLVGPTNRRCKEDETILNCLLSISKGVIVDTRSKTLAQNARSKGGGCESQMYYSQWKYLYGSVPRIKEIHDSLARLVECELTAAFLLLFRSVSFLF
;
A
#
# COMPACT_ATOMS: atom_id res chain seq x y z
N MET A 1 -14.19 6.04 -4.82
CA MET A 1 -14.11 4.83 -5.67
C MET A 1 -12.93 3.99 -5.21
N ARG A 2 -12.94 2.67 -5.44
CA ARG A 2 -11.77 1.78 -5.21
C ARG A 2 -11.62 0.85 -6.40
N CYS A 3 -10.39 0.49 -6.73
CA CYS A 3 -10.04 -0.36 -7.86
C CYS A 3 -8.77 -1.18 -7.55
N GLY A 4 -8.45 -2.13 -8.45
CA GLY A 4 -7.11 -2.70 -8.52
C GLY A 4 -6.17 -1.80 -9.32
N GLN A 5 -4.88 -2.15 -9.36
CA GLN A 5 -3.90 -1.41 -10.18
C GLN A 5 -4.21 -1.52 -11.68
N PRO A 6 -3.86 -0.51 -12.50
CA PRO A 6 -3.98 -0.60 -13.95
C PRO A 6 -2.97 -1.60 -14.53
N LEU A 7 -3.31 -2.20 -15.67
CA LEU A 7 -2.50 -3.22 -16.36
C LEU A 7 -1.56 -2.61 -17.42
N VAL A 8 -0.84 -1.56 -17.04
CA VAL A 8 0.08 -0.80 -17.91
C VAL A 8 1.18 -1.71 -18.47
N GLY A 9 1.81 -2.50 -17.60
CA GLY A 9 2.87 -3.42 -17.95
C GLY A 9 4.15 -2.75 -18.47
N PRO A 10 5.13 -3.55 -18.90
CA PRO A 10 6.40 -3.03 -19.40
C PRO A 10 6.23 -2.19 -20.67
N THR A 11 5.24 -2.50 -21.50
CA THR A 11 4.98 -1.88 -22.81
C THR A 11 4.16 -0.58 -22.76
N ASN A 12 3.89 -0.02 -21.57
CA ASN A 12 3.09 1.21 -21.42
C ASN A 12 1.70 1.12 -22.06
N ARG A 13 1.00 -0.01 -21.87
CA ARG A 13 -0.38 -0.13 -22.35
C ARG A 13 -1.27 0.91 -21.70
N ARG A 14 -2.25 1.36 -22.46
CA ARG A 14 -3.28 2.33 -22.04
C ARG A 14 -4.66 1.79 -22.39
N CYS A 15 -5.67 2.23 -21.65
CA CYS A 15 -7.08 1.89 -21.89
C CYS A 15 -7.89 3.18 -21.92
N LYS A 16 -8.48 3.48 -23.08
CA LYS A 16 -9.22 4.74 -23.29
C LYS A 16 -10.54 4.75 -22.52
N GLU A 17 -11.13 3.58 -22.36
CA GLU A 17 -12.37 3.38 -21.62
C GLU A 17 -12.15 3.66 -20.13
N ASP A 18 -11.02 3.21 -19.57
CA ASP A 18 -10.60 3.54 -18.20
C ASP A 18 -10.36 5.05 -18.02
N GLU A 19 -9.64 5.68 -18.96
CA GLU A 19 -9.46 7.15 -19.01
C GLU A 19 -10.83 7.87 -19.01
N THR A 20 -11.80 7.37 -19.78
CA THR A 20 -13.16 7.94 -19.88
C THR A 20 -13.93 7.78 -18.58
N ILE A 21 -13.94 6.58 -17.99
CA ILE A 21 -14.63 6.30 -16.72
C ILE A 21 -14.11 7.20 -15.62
N LEU A 22 -12.78 7.32 -15.49
CA LEU A 22 -12.19 8.21 -14.50
C LEU A 22 -12.60 9.66 -14.76
N ASN A 23 -12.50 10.15 -15.99
CA ASN A 23 -12.89 11.53 -16.30
C ASN A 23 -14.37 11.83 -16.01
N CYS A 24 -15.28 10.86 -16.16
CA CYS A 24 -16.69 11.02 -15.78
C CYS A 24 -16.91 11.25 -14.27
N LEU A 25 -15.94 10.90 -13.41
CA LEU A 25 -15.98 11.14 -11.97
C LEU A 25 -15.52 12.54 -11.57
N LEU A 26 -14.95 13.30 -12.51
CA LEU A 26 -14.55 14.68 -12.29
C LEU A 26 -15.77 15.60 -12.45
N SER A 27 -16.03 16.46 -11.47
CA SER A 27 -17.10 17.45 -11.55
C SER A 27 -16.56 18.84 -11.93
N ILE A 28 -15.83 19.48 -11.01
CA ILE A 28 -15.34 20.87 -11.15
C ILE A 28 -13.83 20.97 -10.86
N SER A 29 -13.28 20.05 -10.06
CA SER A 29 -11.88 20.06 -9.63
C SER A 29 -11.08 18.90 -10.22
N LYS A 30 -9.74 19.02 -10.15
CA LYS A 30 -8.82 17.91 -10.39
C LYS A 30 -9.09 16.76 -9.42
N GLY A 31 -8.93 15.53 -9.89
CA GLY A 31 -9.06 14.32 -9.09
C GLY A 31 -7.75 13.95 -8.40
N VAL A 32 -7.83 13.04 -7.43
CA VAL A 32 -6.65 12.48 -6.75
C VAL A 32 -6.72 10.96 -6.81
N ILE A 33 -5.65 10.34 -7.27
CA ILE A 33 -5.45 8.89 -7.19
C ILE A 33 -4.48 8.63 -6.05
N VAL A 34 -4.93 7.88 -5.05
CA VAL A 34 -4.10 7.49 -3.90
C VAL A 34 -3.74 6.03 -4.05
N ASP A 35 -2.48 5.77 -4.38
CA ASP A 35 -1.91 4.43 -4.34
C ASP A 35 -1.41 4.15 -2.93
N THR A 36 -1.91 3.10 -2.31
CA THR A 36 -1.51 2.75 -0.93
C THR A 36 -0.04 2.32 -0.83
N ARG A 37 0.56 1.90 -1.95
CA ARG A 37 1.94 1.41 -2.02
C ARG A 37 2.91 2.56 -2.09
N SER A 38 4.14 2.28 -1.65
CA SER A 38 5.28 3.16 -1.93
C SER A 38 5.51 3.30 -3.43
N LYS A 39 6.05 4.45 -3.84
CA LYS A 39 6.41 4.75 -5.22
C LYS A 39 7.25 3.64 -5.86
N THR A 40 8.23 3.11 -5.14
CA THR A 40 9.09 2.01 -5.59
C THR A 40 8.30 0.73 -5.87
N LEU A 41 7.36 0.36 -5.00
CA LEU A 41 6.54 -0.83 -5.20
C LEU A 41 5.57 -0.67 -6.38
N ALA A 42 4.97 0.52 -6.54
CA ALA A 42 4.13 0.82 -7.69
C ALA A 42 4.91 0.74 -9.01
N GLN A 43 6.12 1.30 -9.06
CA GLN A 43 7.02 1.19 -10.21
C GLN A 43 7.44 -0.26 -10.50
N ASN A 44 7.77 -1.04 -9.47
CA ASN A 44 8.12 -2.45 -9.62
C ASN A 44 6.94 -3.32 -10.10
N ALA A 45 5.70 -2.93 -9.83
CA ALA A 45 4.54 -3.67 -10.33
C ALA A 45 4.42 -3.58 -11.86
N ARG A 46 5.00 -2.54 -12.48
CA ARG A 46 4.99 -2.36 -13.93
C ARG A 46 5.71 -3.48 -14.67
N SER A 47 6.84 -3.96 -14.17
CA SER A 47 7.57 -5.08 -14.79
C SER A 47 6.79 -6.40 -14.70
N LYS A 48 5.81 -6.50 -13.79
CA LYS A 48 4.95 -7.67 -13.58
C LYS A 48 3.59 -7.56 -14.27
N GLY A 49 3.43 -6.60 -15.20
CA GLY A 49 2.18 -6.40 -15.95
C GLY A 49 1.18 -5.43 -15.33
N GLY A 50 1.42 -4.97 -14.10
CA GLY A 50 0.63 -3.93 -13.43
C GLY A 50 1.13 -2.52 -13.72
N GLY A 51 1.01 -1.61 -12.76
CA GLY A 51 1.59 -0.27 -12.87
C GLY A 51 0.84 0.80 -12.07
N CYS A 52 0.88 2.01 -12.59
CA CYS A 52 0.22 3.22 -12.09
C CYS A 52 -0.19 4.10 -13.27
N GLU A 53 -1.21 4.91 -13.06
CA GLU A 53 -1.76 5.88 -14.01
C GLU A 53 -0.69 6.95 -14.34
N SER A 54 -0.41 7.14 -15.64
CA SER A 54 0.58 8.12 -16.09
C SER A 54 0.01 9.53 -16.14
N GLN A 55 0.73 10.52 -15.62
CA GLN A 55 0.31 11.93 -15.68
C GLN A 55 0.08 12.43 -17.12
N MET A 56 0.72 11.80 -18.12
CA MET A 56 0.52 12.13 -19.53
C MET A 56 -0.89 11.83 -20.02
N TYR A 57 -1.50 10.74 -19.55
CA TYR A 57 -2.84 10.29 -19.97
C TYR A 57 -3.93 10.67 -18.97
N TYR A 58 -3.57 10.80 -17.70
CA TYR A 58 -4.47 11.17 -16.61
C TYR A 58 -4.12 12.57 -16.08
N SER A 59 -4.05 13.56 -16.96
CA SER A 59 -3.51 14.90 -16.67
C SER A 59 -4.30 15.69 -15.61
N GLN A 60 -5.60 15.41 -15.48
CA GLN A 60 -6.48 16.02 -14.48
C GLN A 60 -6.43 15.31 -13.11
N TRP A 61 -5.65 14.24 -12.99
CA TRP A 61 -5.51 13.46 -11.77
C TRP A 61 -4.14 13.70 -11.14
N LYS A 62 -4.12 13.98 -9.83
CA LYS A 62 -2.89 14.03 -9.04
C LYS A 62 -2.63 12.66 -8.43
N TYR A 63 -1.46 12.09 -8.70
CA TYR A 63 -1.08 10.81 -8.11
C TYR A 63 -0.34 10.99 -6.78
N LEU A 64 -0.80 10.32 -5.74
CA LEU A 64 -0.18 10.27 -4.42
C LEU A 64 0.21 8.84 -4.08
N TYR A 65 1.39 8.68 -3.49
CA TYR A 65 1.87 7.39 -2.99
C TYR A 65 1.78 7.39 -1.47
N GLY A 66 1.18 6.33 -0.94
CA GLY A 66 1.28 5.96 0.46
C GLY A 66 2.54 5.14 0.73
N SER A 67 2.72 4.74 1.97
CA SER A 67 3.78 3.80 2.37
C SER A 67 3.18 2.70 3.25
N VAL A 68 2.03 2.17 2.84
CA VAL A 68 1.38 1.07 3.58
C VAL A 68 2.23 -0.20 3.38
N PRO A 69 2.69 -0.85 4.48
CA PRO A 69 3.46 -2.08 4.40
C PRO A 69 2.66 -3.22 3.76
N ARG A 70 3.34 -4.19 3.15
CA ARG A 70 2.67 -5.37 2.61
C ARG A 70 2.17 -6.28 3.73
N ILE A 71 1.18 -7.13 3.42
CA ILE A 71 0.57 -8.04 4.40
C ILE A 71 1.59 -8.88 5.19
N LYS A 72 2.67 -9.33 4.53
CA LYS A 72 3.75 -10.06 5.20
C LYS A 72 4.46 -9.20 6.26
N GLU A 73 4.77 -7.95 5.93
CA GLU A 73 5.46 -7.03 6.85
C GLU A 73 4.59 -6.70 8.07
N ILE A 74 3.27 -6.55 7.86
CA ILE A 74 2.27 -6.35 8.92
C ILE A 74 2.13 -7.62 9.78
N HIS A 75 2.09 -8.79 9.16
CA HIS A 75 2.02 -10.06 9.86
C HIS A 75 3.27 -10.28 10.73
N ASP A 76 4.46 -10.05 10.17
CA ASP A 76 5.73 -10.23 10.88
C ASP A 76 5.89 -9.20 12.02
N SER A 77 5.40 -7.96 11.86
CA SER A 77 5.40 -6.97 12.94
C SER A 77 4.43 -7.34 14.07
N LEU A 78 3.25 -7.85 13.73
CA LEU A 78 2.29 -8.35 14.71
C LEU A 78 2.83 -9.55 15.47
N ALA A 79 3.45 -10.51 14.78
CA ALA A 79 4.03 -11.70 15.40
C ALA A 79 5.11 -11.32 16.44
N ARG A 80 6.01 -10.39 16.08
CA ARG A 80 7.03 -9.86 17.01
C ARG A 80 6.42 -9.15 18.21
N LEU A 81 5.35 -8.38 18.02
CA LEU A 81 4.67 -7.71 19.11
C LEU A 81 4.13 -8.73 20.12
N VAL A 82 3.45 -9.78 19.65
CA VAL A 82 2.91 -10.84 20.50
C VAL A 82 4.01 -11.59 21.26
N GLU A 83 5.14 -11.88 20.61
CA GLU A 83 6.30 -12.53 21.24
C GLU A 83 6.92 -11.65 22.35
N CYS A 84 7.06 -10.35 22.10
CA CYS A 84 7.56 -9.39 23.10
C CYS A 84 6.65 -9.32 24.34
N GLU A 85 5.33 -9.31 24.17
CA GLU A 85 4.39 -9.29 25.29
C GLU A 85 4.47 -10.57 26.14
N LEU A 86 4.61 -11.74 25.49
CA LEU A 86 4.74 -13.02 26.19
C LEU A 86 6.05 -13.12 26.98
N THR A 87 7.16 -12.66 26.40
CA THR A 87 8.47 -12.62 27.07
C THR A 87 8.48 -11.63 28.22
N ALA A 88 7.87 -10.45 28.07
CA ALA A 88 7.73 -9.48 29.14
C ALA A 88 6.90 -10.04 30.32
N ALA A 89 5.78 -10.70 30.04
CA ALA A 89 4.96 -11.35 31.06
C ALA A 89 5.74 -12.43 31.83
N PHE A 90 6.53 -13.25 31.12
CA PHE A 90 7.39 -14.25 31.73
C PHE A 90 8.46 -13.63 32.64
N LEU A 91 9.14 -12.58 32.18
CA LEU A 91 10.16 -11.87 32.98
C LEU A 91 9.57 -11.21 34.24
N LEU A 92 8.36 -10.67 34.15
CA LEU A 92 7.64 -10.10 35.30
C LEU A 92 7.25 -11.18 36.32
N LEU A 93 6.79 -12.34 35.85
CA LEU A 93 6.54 -13.52 36.70
C LEU A 93 7.84 -13.99 37.38
N PHE A 94 8.93 -14.14 36.63
CA PHE A 94 10.22 -14.53 37.19
C PHE A 94 10.74 -13.53 38.24
N ARG A 95 10.66 -12.23 37.98
CA ARG A 95 10.99 -11.21 39.00
C ARG A 95 10.15 -11.34 40.25
N SER A 96 8.85 -11.59 40.11
CA SER A 96 7.94 -11.74 41.26
C SER A 96 8.27 -12.98 42.09
N VAL A 97 8.70 -14.07 41.46
CA VAL A 97 9.09 -15.31 42.14
C VAL A 97 10.49 -15.20 42.75
N SER A 98 11.44 -14.53 42.09
CA SER A 98 12.79 -14.31 42.63
C SER A 98 12.86 -13.34 43.81
N PHE A 99 11.82 -12.56 44.08
CA PHE A 99 11.70 -11.76 45.31
C PHE A 99 11.07 -12.54 46.48
N LEU A 100 10.54 -13.75 46.23
CA LEU A 100 9.93 -14.61 47.25
C LEU A 100 10.92 -15.60 47.89
N PHE A 101 12.19 -15.62 47.46
CA PHE A 101 13.30 -16.39 48.03
C PHE A 101 14.50 -15.48 48.26
#